data_AF-A0A9D6TSP6-F1
#
_entry.id   AF-A0A9D6TSP6-F1
#
_cell.length_a   1.000
_cell.length_b   1.000
_cell.length_c   1.000
_cell.angle_alpha   90.00
_cell.angle_beta   90.00
_cell.angle_gamma   90.00
#
_symmetry.space_group_name_H-M   'P 1'
#
loop_
_entity.id
_entity.type
_entity.pdbx_description
1 polymer ?
#
loop_
_entity_poly.entity_id
_entity_poly.type
_entity_poly.pdbx_seq_one_letter_code
_entity_poly.pdbx_strand_id
1 'polypeptide(L)'
;MTRILLAGLLALSLAGCASWNVWPFARPASAALATADRLAAQGDYPAAVAAYDEFLAKWGDDAEAPRVRASRDTLGAILANREEMARLRRELARLREDLATREADLARVRQEAERLRADLERLKQIDLRPERRGKK
;
A
#
# COMPACT_ATOMS: atom_id res chain seq x y z
N MET A 1 -13.78 72.14 17.30
CA MET A 1 -13.45 71.62 15.95
C MET A 1 -12.15 70.80 15.88
N THR A 2 -11.24 70.88 16.87
CA THR A 2 -9.98 70.13 16.91
C THR A 2 -10.09 68.67 17.39
N ARG A 3 -11.10 68.33 18.18
CA ARG A 3 -11.29 66.96 18.73
C ARG A 3 -11.81 65.93 17.70
N ILE A 4 -12.56 66.39 16.70
CA ILE A 4 -13.10 65.51 15.64
C ILE A 4 -12.00 65.14 14.63
N LEU A 5 -11.04 66.04 14.40
CA LEU A 5 -9.89 65.80 13.53
C LEU A 5 -8.90 64.79 14.13
N LEU A 6 -8.73 64.77 15.46
CA LEU A 6 -7.88 63.80 16.17
C LEU A 6 -8.47 62.37 16.17
N ALA A 7 -9.79 62.23 16.24
CA ALA A 7 -10.45 60.93 16.19
C ALA A 7 -10.40 60.29 14.79
N GLY A 8 -10.52 61.10 13.73
CA GLY A 8 -10.41 60.62 12.35
C GLY A 8 -9.00 60.13 11.99
N LEU A 9 -7.97 60.78 12.52
CA LEU A 9 -6.57 60.42 12.26
C LEU A 9 -6.15 59.11 12.96
N LEU A 10 -6.73 58.81 14.13
CA LEU A 10 -6.45 57.59 14.89
C LEU A 10 -7.12 56.34 14.27
N ALA A 11 -8.29 56.49 13.66
CA ALA A 11 -8.99 55.41 12.97
C ALA A 11 -8.29 55.00 11.65
N LEU A 12 -7.64 55.96 10.97
CA LEU A 12 -6.92 55.70 9.72
C LEU A 12 -5.60 54.95 9.93
N SER A 13 -4.96 55.10 11.10
CA SER A 13 -3.71 54.39 11.42
C SER A 13 -3.91 52.93 11.86
N LEU A 14 -5.08 52.56 12.39
CA LEU A 14 -5.38 51.18 12.80
C LEU A 14 -5.89 50.30 11.64
N ALA A 15 -6.38 50.90 10.56
CA ALA A 15 -6.76 50.18 9.33
C ALA A 15 -5.59 49.95 8.36
N GLY A 16 -4.40 50.53 8.65
CA GLY A 16 -3.26 50.60 7.74
C GLY A 16 -2.34 49.37 7.69
N CYS A 17 -2.53 48.34 8.52
CA CYS A 17 -1.62 47.20 8.57
C CYS A 17 -2.27 45.82 8.31
N ALA A 18 -3.59 45.74 8.11
CA ALA A 18 -4.27 44.46 7.82
C ALA A 18 -4.76 44.34 6.36
N SER A 19 -4.72 45.41 5.58
CA SER A 19 -5.32 45.47 4.23
C SER A 19 -4.32 45.33 3.08
N TRP A 20 -3.02 45.24 3.35
CA TRP A 20 -2.01 45.16 2.28
C TRP A 20 -1.74 43.74 1.73
N ASN A 21 -2.40 42.70 2.27
CA ASN A 21 -2.20 41.32 1.80
C ASN A 21 -3.46 40.67 1.22
N VAL A 22 -4.46 41.46 0.86
CA VAL A 22 -5.67 41.01 0.15
C VAL A 22 -5.70 41.67 -1.23
N TRP A 23 -4.78 41.26 -2.10
CA TRP A 23 -4.82 41.58 -3.52
C TRP A 23 -5.38 40.36 -4.30
N PRO A 24 -6.08 40.56 -5.43
CA PRO A 24 -6.94 39.53 -6.05
C PRO A 24 -6.19 38.46 -6.87
N PHE A 25 -4.88 38.34 -6.68
CA PHE A 25 -4.06 37.33 -7.33
C PHE A 25 -3.82 36.20 -6.35
N ALA A 26 -4.70 35.20 -6.36
CA ALA A 26 -4.41 33.92 -5.74
C ALA A 26 -3.03 33.46 -6.24
N ARG A 27 -2.07 33.31 -5.33
CA ARG A 27 -0.70 32.93 -5.70
C ARG A 27 -0.80 31.59 -6.44
N PRO A 28 -0.21 31.43 -7.63
CA PRO A 28 -0.37 30.19 -8.42
C PRO A 28 0.05 28.94 -7.65
N ALA A 29 1.00 29.07 -6.72
CA ALA A 29 1.39 28.03 -5.77
C ALA A 29 0.22 27.52 -4.90
N SER A 30 -0.61 28.40 -4.33
CA SER A 30 -1.70 27.97 -3.45
C SER A 30 -2.82 27.25 -4.22
N ALA A 31 -3.08 27.65 -5.46
CA ALA A 31 -4.03 26.95 -6.33
C ALA A 31 -3.53 25.55 -6.73
N ALA A 32 -2.25 25.43 -7.06
CA ALA A 32 -1.62 24.13 -7.35
C ALA A 32 -1.67 23.20 -6.12
N LEU A 33 -1.34 23.73 -4.95
CA LEU A 33 -1.37 23.00 -3.68
C LEU A 33 -2.79 22.54 -3.32
N ALA A 34 -3.79 23.42 -3.45
CA ALA A 34 -5.20 23.06 -3.22
C ALA A 34 -5.67 21.94 -4.17
N THR A 35 -5.15 21.90 -5.40
CA THR A 35 -5.44 20.83 -6.35
C THR A 35 -4.86 19.50 -5.89
N ALA A 36 -3.60 19.48 -5.45
CA ALA A 36 -2.95 18.30 -4.90
C ALA A 36 -3.65 17.78 -3.64
N ASP A 37 -3.98 18.68 -2.71
CA ASP A 37 -4.72 18.35 -1.48
C ASP A 37 -6.11 17.76 -1.80
N ARG A 38 -6.80 18.26 -2.83
CA ARG A 38 -8.07 17.69 -3.30
C ARG A 38 -7.93 16.27 -3.85
N LEU A 39 -6.89 16.01 -4.64
CA LEU A 39 -6.61 14.65 -5.17
C LEU A 39 -6.34 13.68 -4.02
N ALA A 40 -5.58 14.12 -3.02
CA ALA A 40 -5.32 13.33 -1.81
C ALA A 40 -6.62 13.03 -1.05
N ALA A 41 -7.49 14.03 -0.87
CA ALA A 41 -8.79 13.86 -0.22
C ALA A 41 -9.75 12.93 -0.98
N GLN A 42 -9.66 12.89 -2.31
CA GLN A 42 -10.41 11.96 -3.16
C GLN A 42 -9.87 10.52 -3.11
N GLY A 43 -8.70 10.30 -2.50
CA GLY A 43 -8.05 9.01 -2.44
C GLY A 43 -7.21 8.67 -3.68
N ASP A 44 -7.11 9.59 -4.64
CA ASP A 44 -6.24 9.45 -5.81
C ASP A 44 -4.80 9.83 -5.44
N TYR A 45 -4.20 8.97 -4.62
CA TYR A 45 -2.86 9.18 -4.10
C TYR A 45 -1.77 9.23 -5.18
N PRO A 46 -1.82 8.44 -6.28
CA PRO A 46 -0.84 8.57 -7.35
C PRO A 46 -0.89 9.95 -8.02
N ALA A 47 -2.09 10.46 -8.34
CA ALA A 47 -2.21 11.79 -8.93
C ALA A 47 -1.82 12.89 -7.93
N ALA A 48 -2.18 12.72 -6.65
CA ALA A 48 -1.79 13.67 -5.59
C ALA A 48 -0.28 13.76 -5.41
N VAL A 49 0.43 12.63 -5.37
CA VAL A 49 1.90 12.57 -5.29
C VAL A 49 2.52 13.30 -6.49
N ALA A 50 2.05 13.03 -7.71
CA ALA A 50 2.53 13.71 -8.91
C ALA A 50 2.31 15.23 -8.85
N ALA A 51 1.16 15.67 -8.37
CA ALA A 51 0.85 17.09 -8.20
C ALA A 51 1.73 17.77 -7.12
N TYR A 52 2.02 17.07 -6.02
CA TYR A 52 2.97 17.56 -5.01
C TYR A 52 4.40 17.61 -5.54
N ASP A 53 4.85 16.63 -6.33
CA ASP A 53 6.16 16.65 -6.97
C ASP A 53 6.28 17.83 -7.95
N GLU A 54 5.24 18.10 -8.73
CA GLU A 54 5.19 19.27 -9.63
C GLU A 54 5.24 20.59 -8.85
N PHE A 55 4.52 20.66 -7.71
CA PHE A 55 4.59 21.81 -6.82
C PHE A 55 6.02 22.03 -6.32
N LEU A 56 6.69 20.98 -5.83
CA LEU A 56 8.06 21.07 -5.30
C LEU A 56 9.08 21.41 -6.39
N ALA A 57 8.86 20.97 -7.62
CA ALA A 57 9.72 21.31 -8.75
C ALA A 57 9.66 22.79 -9.11
N LYS A 58 8.49 23.43 -8.99
CA LYS A 58 8.28 24.85 -9.34
C LYS A 58 8.48 25.80 -8.17
N TRP A 59 8.15 25.36 -6.96
CA TRP A 59 8.10 26.17 -5.73
C TRP A 59 8.83 25.48 -4.56
N GLY A 60 10.00 24.90 -4.85
CA GLY A 60 10.79 24.14 -3.85
C GLY A 60 11.23 24.95 -2.63
N ASP A 61 11.33 26.27 -2.75
CA ASP A 61 11.71 27.23 -1.70
C ASP A 61 10.50 27.91 -1.03
N ASP A 62 9.27 27.54 -1.40
CA ASP A 62 8.07 28.09 -0.78
C ASP A 62 7.95 27.64 0.69
N ALA A 63 7.30 28.48 1.51
CA ALA A 63 7.08 28.20 2.93
C ALA A 63 6.33 26.88 3.17
N GLU A 64 5.48 26.47 2.22
CA GLU A 64 4.72 25.22 2.27
C GLU A 64 5.52 23.97 1.83
N ALA A 65 6.70 24.15 1.22
CA ALA A 65 7.47 23.03 0.65
C ALA A 65 7.81 21.91 1.67
N PRO A 66 8.15 22.19 2.95
CA PRO A 66 8.34 21.13 3.95
C PRO A 66 7.07 20.30 4.20
N ARG A 67 5.89 20.95 4.28
CA ARG A 67 4.60 20.27 4.45
C ARG A 67 4.28 19.40 3.23
N VAL A 68 4.54 19.93 2.03
CA VAL A 68 4.31 19.22 0.78
C VAL A 68 5.18 17.97 0.69
N ARG A 69 6.47 18.05 1.04
CA ARG A 69 7.38 16.88 1.12
C ARG A 69 6.83 15.82 2.07
N ALA A 70 6.45 16.20 3.30
CA ALA A 70 5.91 15.26 4.27
C ALA A 70 4.62 14.58 3.78
N SER A 71 3.72 15.34 3.15
CA SER A 71 2.46 14.83 2.62
C SER A 71 2.72 13.85 1.47
N ARG A 72 3.58 14.24 0.53
CA ARG A 72 4.00 13.44 -0.62
C ARG A 72 4.68 12.13 -0.18
N ASP A 73 5.59 12.18 0.78
CA ASP A 73 6.29 11.00 1.28
C ASP A 73 5.34 10.04 2.01
N THR A 74 4.38 10.58 2.78
CA THR A 74 3.34 9.78 3.44
C THR A 74 2.48 9.03 2.41
N LEU A 75 2.02 9.72 1.36
CA LEU A 75 1.26 9.09 0.29
C LEU A 75 2.09 8.08 -0.49
N GLY A 76 3.37 8.38 -0.75
CA GLY A 76 4.32 7.44 -1.35
C GLY A 76 4.46 6.16 -0.53
N ALA A 77 4.60 6.27 0.80
CA ALA A 77 4.66 5.12 1.69
C ALA A 77 3.36 4.28 1.66
N ILE A 78 2.19 4.93 1.59
CA ILE A 78 0.90 4.23 1.45
C ILE A 78 0.85 3.43 0.15
N LEU A 79 1.29 4.00 -0.97
CA LEU A 79 1.32 3.32 -2.26
C LEU A 79 2.27 2.11 -2.26
N ALA A 80 3.49 2.30 -1.75
CA ALA A 80 4.45 1.20 -1.61
C ALA A 80 3.90 0.05 -0.73
N ASN A 81 3.24 0.39 0.39
CA ASN A 81 2.59 -0.62 1.24
C ASN A 81 1.46 -1.36 0.52
N ARG A 82 0.68 -0.68 -0.34
CA ARG A 82 -0.37 -1.34 -1.14
C ARG A 82 0.21 -2.33 -2.14
N GLU A 83 1.30 -1.98 -2.80
CA GLU A 83 2.01 -2.86 -3.72
C GLU A 83 2.57 -4.09 -3.01
N GLU A 84 3.20 -3.89 -1.85
CA GLU A 84 3.73 -5.00 -1.05
C GLU A 84 2.62 -5.93 -0.56
N MET A 85 1.49 -5.38 -0.11
CA MET A 85 0.31 -6.20 0.23
C MET A 85 -0.23 -6.99 -0.98
N ALA A 86 -0.20 -6.43 -2.19
CA ALA A 86 -0.59 -7.15 -3.40
C ALA A 86 0.42 -8.25 -3.77
N ARG A 87 1.72 -8.03 -3.54
CA ARG A 87 2.76 -9.05 -3.68
C ARG A 87 2.57 -10.20 -2.69
N LEU A 88 2.44 -9.90 -1.40
CA LEU A 88 2.26 -10.91 -0.35
C LEU A 88 1.01 -11.76 -0.59
N ARG A 89 -0.10 -11.16 -1.08
CA ARG A 89 -1.29 -11.93 -1.46
C ARG A 89 -1.03 -12.94 -2.58
N ARG A 90 -0.22 -12.57 -3.58
CA ARG A 90 0.18 -13.49 -4.67
C ARG A 90 1.07 -14.61 -4.15
N GLU A 91 2.02 -14.30 -3.28
CA GLU A 91 2.89 -15.30 -2.65
C GLU A 91 2.08 -16.28 -1.79
N LEU A 92 1.13 -15.79 -0.99
CA LEU A 92 0.22 -16.66 -0.22
C LEU A 92 -0.66 -17.55 -1.12
N ALA A 93 -1.10 -17.06 -2.28
CA ALA A 93 -1.85 -17.88 -3.22
C ALA A 93 -0.99 -19.03 -3.79
N ARG A 94 0.25 -18.74 -4.18
CA ARG A 94 1.20 -19.75 -4.66
C ARG A 94 1.51 -20.80 -3.59
N LEU A 95 1.77 -20.37 -2.36
CA LEU A 95 2.04 -21.30 -1.26
C LEU A 95 0.87 -22.24 -0.97
N ARG A 96 -0.38 -21.79 -1.14
CA ARG A 96 -1.56 -22.66 -1.01
C ARG A 96 -1.64 -23.69 -2.12
N GLU A 97 -1.31 -23.32 -3.34
CA GLU A 97 -1.27 -24.25 -4.48
C GLU A 97 -0.16 -25.30 -4.31
N ASP A 98 1.03 -24.87 -3.86
CA ASP A 98 2.14 -25.76 -3.55
C ASP A 98 1.77 -26.75 -2.44
N LEU A 99 1.10 -26.29 -1.38
CA LEU A 99 0.61 -27.15 -0.31
C LEU A 99 -0.41 -28.17 -0.81
N ALA A 100 -1.39 -27.75 -1.62
CA ALA A 100 -2.38 -28.66 -2.19
C ALA A 100 -1.72 -29.75 -3.08
N THR A 101 -0.71 -29.38 -3.85
CA THR A 101 0.07 -30.32 -4.67
C THR A 101 0.80 -31.33 -3.79
N ARG A 102 1.48 -30.86 -2.73
CA ARG A 102 2.19 -31.74 -1.79
C ARG A 102 1.23 -32.68 -1.06
N GLU A 103 0.04 -32.21 -0.68
CA GLU A 103 -0.99 -33.07 -0.07
C GLU A 103 -1.44 -34.17 -1.03
N ALA A 104 -1.63 -33.86 -2.31
CA ALA A 104 -1.97 -34.85 -3.32
C ALA A 104 -0.85 -35.88 -3.53
N ASP A 105 0.42 -35.45 -3.56
CA ASP A 105 1.57 -36.35 -3.67
C ASP A 105 1.70 -37.24 -2.43
N LEU A 106 1.50 -36.71 -1.22
CA LEU A 106 1.47 -37.51 0.00
C LEU A 106 0.34 -38.56 -0.02
N ALA A 107 -0.83 -38.22 -0.56
CA ALA A 107 -1.92 -39.18 -0.71
C ALA A 107 -1.55 -40.31 -1.69
N ARG A 108 -0.89 -39.99 -2.81
CA ARG A 108 -0.39 -40.98 -3.78
C ARG A 108 0.64 -41.93 -3.15
N VAL A 109 1.65 -41.37 -2.47
CA VAL A 109 2.69 -42.17 -1.80
C VAL A 109 2.08 -43.11 -0.75
N ARG A 110 1.08 -42.64 0.02
CA ARG A 110 0.35 -43.50 0.96
C ARG A 110 -0.38 -44.64 0.25
N GLN A 111 -1.04 -44.36 -0.87
CA GLN A 111 -1.72 -45.39 -1.65
C GLN A 111 -0.74 -46.43 -2.21
N GLU A 112 0.41 -45.99 -2.71
CA GLU A 112 1.47 -46.88 -3.18
C GLU A 112 2.03 -47.75 -2.06
N ALA A 113 2.26 -47.18 -0.87
CA ALA A 113 2.70 -47.94 0.30
C ALA A 113 1.70 -49.04 0.69
N GLU A 114 0.39 -48.75 0.68
CA GLU A 114 -0.64 -49.76 0.95
C GLU A 114 -0.69 -50.87 -0.12
N ARG A 115 -0.53 -50.52 -1.40
CA ARG A 115 -0.43 -51.51 -2.48
C ARG A 115 0.77 -52.43 -2.29
N LEU A 116 1.95 -51.86 -2.03
CA LEU A 116 3.17 -52.62 -1.79
C LEU A 116 3.06 -53.54 -0.57
N ARG A 117 2.40 -53.09 0.51
CA ARG A 117 2.09 -53.94 1.67
C ARG A 117 1.22 -55.14 1.27
N ALA A 118 0.17 -54.92 0.49
CA ALA A 118 -0.71 -55.99 0.02
C ALA A 118 0.00 -56.95 -0.96
N ASP A 119 0.91 -56.45 -1.79
CA ASP A 119 1.72 -57.28 -2.69
C ASP A 119 2.72 -58.14 -1.90
N LEU A 120 3.40 -57.57 -0.90
CA LEU A 120 4.29 -58.32 -0.02
C LEU A 120 3.57 -59.43 0.73
N GLU A 121 2.36 -59.18 1.23
CA GLU A 121 1.57 -60.21 1.92
C GLU A 121 1.15 -61.35 0.97
N ARG A 122 0.81 -61.02 -0.28
CA ARG A 122 0.54 -62.04 -1.31
C ARG A 122 1.77 -62.89 -1.63
N LEU A 123 2.94 -62.27 -1.75
CA LEU A 123 4.19 -63.01 -1.98
C LEU A 123 4.51 -63.96 -0.82
N LYS A 124 4.38 -63.51 0.44
CA LYS A 124 4.55 -64.38 1.61
C LYS A 124 3.62 -65.59 1.58
N GLN A 125 2.35 -65.39 1.22
CA GLN A 125 1.39 -66.49 1.10
C GLN A 125 1.77 -67.48 -0.01
N ILE A 126 2.33 -66.98 -1.13
CA ILE A 126 2.83 -67.83 -2.20
C ILE A 126 4.00 -68.67 -1.69
N ASP A 127 4.97 -68.08 -0.99
CA ASP A 127 6.16 -68.79 -0.48
C ASP A 127 5.84 -69.83 0.61
N LEU A 128 4.84 -69.58 1.45
CA LEU A 128 4.42 -70.53 2.49
C LEU A 128 3.68 -71.77 1.94
N ARG A 129 3.05 -71.68 0.75
CA ARG A 129 2.32 -72.79 0.13
C ARG A 129 3.22 -73.99 -0.26
N PRO A 130 4.37 -73.82 -0.96
CA PRO A 130 5.26 -74.92 -1.27
C PRO A 130 5.90 -75.53 -0.02
N GLU A 131 6.26 -74.74 1.00
CA GLU A 131 6.79 -75.27 2.27
C GLU A 131 5.80 -76.22 2.96
N ARG A 132 4.50 -75.86 2.98
CA ARG A 132 3.44 -76.71 3.53
C ARG A 132 3.18 -77.96 2.71
N ARG A 133 3.43 -77.93 1.40
CA ARG A 133 3.30 -79.11 0.52
C ARG A 133 4.49 -80.06 0.63
N GLY A 134 5.70 -79.56 0.86
CA GLY A 134 6.91 -80.40 1.01
C GLY A 134 7.06 -81.09 2.37
N LYS A 135 6.27 -80.72 3.38
CA LYS A 135 6.26 -81.34 4.72
C LYS A 135 5.21 -82.45 4.91
N LYS A 136 4.39 -82.75 3.90
CA LYS A 136 3.43 -83.87 3.89
C LYS A 136 4.00 -85.02 3.07
#